data_AF-A0AA35TUE9-F1
#
_entry.id   AF-A0AA35TUE9-F1
#
_cell.length_a   1.000
_cell.length_b   1.000
_cell.length_c   1.000
_cell.angle_alpha   90.00
_cell.angle_beta   90.00
_cell.angle_gamma   90.00
#
_symmetry.space_group_name_H-M   'P 1'
#
loop_
_entity.id
_entity.type
_entity.pdbx_description
1 polymer ?
#
loop_
_entity_poly.entity_id
_entity_poly.type
_entity_poly.pdbx_seq_one_letter_code
_entity_poly.pdbx_strand_id
1 'polypeptide(L)'
;MDVTVISPLQPLTLQGAASSAGHALAVAEHRKMSAHAPACRAVGVSFIPLAFEALGGMSEATTTSLSRIGRLLGQRLGVSPADSIRHLFQRCSVSLWRGNAALWLHRFPIG
;
A
#
# COMPACT_ATOMS: atom_id res chain seq x y z
N MET A 1 -3.88 11.18 3.22
CA MET A 1 -3.10 10.21 2.42
C MET A 1 -4.09 9.25 1.78
N ASP A 2 -3.91 8.94 0.51
CA ASP A 2 -4.73 8.00 -0.24
C ASP A 2 -4.09 6.60 -0.18
N VAL A 3 -4.89 5.56 0.02
CA VAL A 3 -4.43 4.17 0.10
C VAL A 3 -5.18 3.36 -0.95
N THR A 4 -4.47 2.49 -1.66
CA THR A 4 -5.06 1.57 -2.63
C THR A 4 -4.47 0.18 -2.48
N VAL A 5 -5.32 -0.85 -2.61
CA VAL A 5 -4.91 -2.25 -2.64
C VAL A 5 -5.34 -2.81 -3.99
N ILE A 6 -4.41 -3.39 -4.74
CA ILE A 6 -4.66 -4.03 -6.03
C ILE A 6 -4.38 -5.52 -5.94
N SER A 7 -5.19 -6.35 -6.59
CA SER A 7 -4.88 -7.77 -6.72
C SER A 7 -3.93 -7.98 -7.89
N PRO A 8 -2.77 -8.66 -7.73
CA PRO A 8 -1.98 -9.11 -8.86
C PRO A 8 -2.65 -10.28 -9.62
N LEU A 9 -3.71 -10.87 -9.06
CA LEU A 9 -4.42 -12.02 -9.62
C LEU A 9 -5.69 -11.64 -10.38
N GLN A 10 -6.03 -10.35 -10.49
CA GLN A 10 -7.19 -9.91 -11.27
C GLN A 10 -6.89 -9.94 -12.77
N PRO A 11 -7.90 -10.15 -13.64
CA PRO A 11 -7.69 -10.36 -15.08
C PRO A 11 -6.82 -9.29 -15.75
N LEU A 12 -6.99 -8.04 -15.36
CA LEU A 12 -6.26 -6.90 -15.92
C LEU A 12 -4.75 -6.94 -15.68
N THR A 13 -4.31 -7.41 -14.50
CA THR A 13 -2.90 -7.32 -14.09
C THR A 13 -2.22 -8.68 -14.09
N LEU A 14 -2.96 -9.79 -14.21
CA LEU A 14 -2.45 -11.16 -14.08
C LEU A 14 -1.27 -11.45 -15.00
N GLN A 15 -1.39 -11.18 -16.31
CA GLN A 15 -0.32 -11.48 -17.27
C GLN A 15 0.95 -10.66 -16.99
N GLY A 16 0.78 -9.37 -16.69
CA GLY A 16 1.91 -8.48 -16.37
C GLY A 16 2.57 -8.86 -15.06
N ALA A 17 1.78 -9.18 -14.03
CA ALA A 17 2.28 -9.61 -12.72
C ALA A 17 2.98 -10.96 -12.77
N ALA A 18 2.56 -11.87 -13.66
CA ALA A 18 3.25 -13.15 -13.88
C ALA A 18 4.64 -12.96 -14.54
N SER A 19 4.81 -11.88 -15.33
CA SER A 19 6.05 -11.62 -16.07
C SER A 19 7.00 -10.66 -15.34
N SER A 20 6.46 -9.75 -14.52
CA SER A 20 7.20 -8.69 -13.86
C SER A 20 6.66 -8.46 -12.45
N ALA A 21 7.53 -8.65 -11.46
CA ALA A 21 7.24 -8.26 -10.09
C ALA A 21 6.86 -6.77 -10.01
N GLY A 22 5.85 -6.44 -9.21
CA GLY A 22 5.38 -5.06 -9.01
C GLY A 22 4.57 -4.47 -10.17
N HIS A 23 4.25 -5.23 -11.22
CA HIS A 23 3.43 -4.73 -12.32
C HIS A 23 2.07 -4.20 -11.84
N ALA A 24 1.38 -4.91 -10.94
CA ALA A 24 0.09 -4.46 -10.45
C ALA A 24 0.22 -3.17 -9.62
N LEU A 25 1.29 -3.03 -8.82
CA LEU A 25 1.60 -1.79 -8.09
C LEU A 25 1.74 -0.59 -9.04
N ALA A 26 2.51 -0.75 -10.13
CA ALA A 26 2.68 0.31 -11.13
C ALA A 26 1.34 0.72 -11.76
N VAL A 27 0.47 -0.25 -12.07
CA VAL A 27 -0.88 0.01 -12.56
C VAL A 27 -1.71 0.79 -11.54
N ALA A 28 -1.67 0.41 -10.26
CA ALA A 28 -2.41 1.08 -9.19
C ALA A 28 -1.93 2.52 -8.96
N GLU A 29 -0.61 2.72 -8.89
CA GLU A 29 -0.01 4.04 -8.74
C GLU A 29 -0.35 4.94 -9.93
N HIS A 30 -0.17 4.45 -11.16
CA HIS A 30 -0.46 5.21 -12.36
C HIS A 30 -1.92 5.68 -12.39
N ARG A 31 -2.87 4.80 -12.06
CA ARG A 31 -4.30 5.14 -12.02
C ARG A 31 -4.60 6.25 -11.02
N LYS A 32 -4.07 6.13 -9.79
CA LYS A 32 -4.29 7.13 -8.73
C LYS A 32 -3.60 8.44 -9.03
N MET A 33 -2.36 8.40 -9.51
CA MET A 33 -1.61 9.60 -9.92
C MET A 33 -2.34 10.33 -11.05
N SER A 34 -2.76 9.63 -12.10
CA SER A 34 -3.48 10.24 -13.22
C SER A 34 -4.81 10.87 -12.79
N ALA A 35 -5.54 10.27 -11.84
CA ALA A 35 -6.81 10.79 -11.36
C ALA A 35 -6.68 12.00 -10.41
N HIS A 36 -5.66 12.03 -9.55
CA HIS A 36 -5.64 12.97 -8.42
C HIS A 36 -4.45 13.95 -8.43
N ALA A 37 -3.30 13.57 -8.99
CA ALA A 37 -2.11 14.40 -8.94
C ALA A 37 -2.28 15.78 -9.62
N PRO A 38 -3.01 15.94 -10.75
CA PRO A 38 -3.24 17.26 -11.34
C PRO A 38 -3.97 18.23 -10.39
N ALA A 39 -5.04 17.77 -9.74
CA ALA A 39 -5.83 18.59 -8.82
C ALA A 39 -5.02 18.96 -7.56
N CYS A 40 -4.24 18.02 -7.02
CA CYS A 40 -3.35 18.29 -5.90
C CYS A 40 -2.27 19.32 -6.26
N ARG A 41 -1.66 19.20 -7.44
CA ARG A 41 -0.66 20.18 -7.91
C ARG A 41 -1.25 21.58 -8.08
N ALA A 42 -2.50 21.69 -8.53
CA ALA A 42 -3.18 22.97 -8.71
C ALA A 42 -3.35 23.76 -7.39
N VAL A 43 -3.36 23.08 -6.24
CA VAL A 43 -3.42 23.72 -4.92
C VAL A 43 -2.08 23.66 -4.16
N GLY A 44 -0.98 23.37 -4.86
CA GLY A 44 0.37 23.40 -4.30
C GLY A 44 0.72 22.21 -3.39
N VAL A 45 0.00 21.08 -3.47
CA VAL A 45 0.31 19.88 -2.68
C VAL A 45 0.73 18.71 -3.54
N SER A 46 1.62 17.87 -3.01
CA SER A 46 2.03 16.62 -3.67
C SER A 46 1.07 15.49 -3.34
N PHE A 47 0.69 14.71 -4.34
CA PHE A 47 -0.10 13.50 -4.17
C PHE A 47 0.82 12.27 -4.16
N ILE A 48 0.70 11.44 -3.12
CA ILE A 48 1.46 10.20 -2.96
C ILE A 48 0.45 9.08 -2.68
N PRO A 49 0.17 8.19 -3.65
CA PRO A 49 -0.68 7.03 -3.41
C PRO A 49 0.11 5.97 -2.65
N LEU A 50 -0.43 5.50 -1.53
CA LEU A 50 0.11 4.34 -0.82
C LEU A 50 -0.48 3.08 -1.45
N ALA A 51 0.23 2.50 -2.42
CA ALA A 51 -0.18 1.33 -3.18
C ALA A 51 0.37 0.02 -2.58
N PHE A 52 -0.54 -0.93 -2.37
CA PHE A 52 -0.26 -2.28 -1.88
C PHE A 52 -0.80 -3.32 -2.85
N GLU A 53 -0.14 -4.46 -2.94
CA GLU A 53 -0.69 -5.66 -3.55
C GLU A 53 -1.41 -6.50 -2.49
N ALA A 54 -2.50 -7.14 -2.87
CA ALA A 54 -3.25 -8.03 -1.98
C ALA A 54 -2.38 -9.18 -1.42
N LEU A 55 -1.29 -9.55 -2.11
CA LEU A 55 -0.35 -10.60 -1.67
C LEU A 55 0.83 -10.06 -0.83
N GLY A 56 0.84 -8.77 -0.48
CA GLY A 56 1.83 -8.18 0.43
C GLY A 56 2.87 -7.26 -0.21
N GLY A 57 2.89 -7.15 -1.54
CA GLY A 57 3.74 -6.20 -2.26
C GLY A 57 3.41 -4.75 -1.87
N MET A 58 4.41 -3.87 -1.91
CA MET A 58 4.25 -2.43 -1.65
C MET A 58 5.06 -1.65 -2.68
N SER A 59 4.53 -0.52 -3.14
CA SER A 59 5.29 0.34 -4.06
C SER A 59 6.44 1.07 -3.37
N GLU A 60 7.41 1.53 -4.14
CA GLU A 60 8.55 2.29 -3.61
C GLU A 60 8.13 3.58 -2.90
N ALA A 61 7.14 4.29 -3.45
CA ALA A 61 6.60 5.50 -2.82
C ALA A 61 5.96 5.17 -1.45
N THR A 62 5.32 3.99 -1.35
CA THR A 62 4.70 3.50 -0.11
C THR A 62 5.76 3.15 0.92
N THR A 63 6.77 2.36 0.55
CA THR A 63 7.83 1.94 1.48
C THR A 63 8.63 3.14 1.99
N THR A 64 8.92 4.11 1.11
CA THR A 64 9.60 5.36 1.45
C THR A 64 8.76 6.20 2.42
N SER A 65 7.47 6.35 2.14
CA SER A 65 6.55 7.12 2.99
C SER A 65 6.38 6.49 4.37
N LEU A 66 6.17 5.16 4.43
CA LEU A 66 6.06 4.43 5.69
C LEU A 66 7.36 4.50 6.50
N SER A 67 8.53 4.38 5.85
CA SER A 67 9.82 4.52 6.53
C SER A 67 10.01 5.91 7.12
N ARG A 68 9.61 6.96 6.39
CA ARG A 68 9.64 8.34 6.89
C ARG A 68 8.71 8.51 8.10
N ILE A 69 7.49 7.99 8.03
CA ILE A 69 6.51 8.05 9.13
C ILE A 69 7.05 7.29 10.35
N GLY A 70 7.52 6.06 10.17
CA GLY A 70 8.06 5.23 11.25
C GLY A 70 9.26 5.89 11.93
N ARG A 71 10.16 6.52 11.17
CA ARG A 71 11.29 7.28 11.73
C ARG A 71 10.83 8.45 12.60
N LEU A 72 9.91 9.27 12.09
CA LEU A 72 9.37 10.42 12.81
C LEU A 72 8.61 9.98 14.08
N LEU A 73 7.88 8.87 13.99
CA LEU A 73 7.20 8.27 15.13
C LEU A 73 8.20 7.82 16.21
N GLY A 74 9.29 7.15 15.83
CA GLY A 74 10.32 6.73 16.76
C GLY A 74 10.99 7.90 17.47
N GLN A 75 11.35 8.94 16.71
CA GLN A 75 11.91 10.18 17.26
C GLN A 75 10.96 10.85 18.26
N ARG A 76 9.67 10.94 17.92
CA ARG A 76 8.66 11.56 18.78
C ARG A 76 8.43 10.79 20.09
N LEU A 77 8.50 9.45 20.04
CA LEU A 77 8.21 8.59 21.18
C LEU A 77 9.46 8.22 22.00
N GLY A 78 10.66 8.68 21.60
CA GLY A 78 11.91 8.33 22.27
C GLY A 78 12.29 6.84 22.14
N VAL A 79 11.79 6.17 21.10
CA VAL A 79 12.11 4.76 20.81
C VAL A 79 12.97 4.67 19.55
N SER A 80 13.66 3.54 19.38
CA SER A 80 14.47 3.27 18.20
C SER A 80 13.67 3.52 16.89
N PRO A 81 14.17 4.38 15.98
CA PRO A 81 13.55 4.58 14.68
C PRO A 81 13.44 3.29 13.87
N ALA A 82 14.44 2.41 13.96
CA ALA A 82 14.44 1.12 13.27
C ALA A 82 13.30 0.22 13.77
N ASP A 83 13.10 0.14 15.09
CA ASP A 83 11.99 -0.63 15.67
C ASP A 83 10.63 -0.03 15.30
N SER A 84 10.50 1.30 15.31
CA SER A 84 9.26 1.97 14.91
C SER A 84 8.91 1.71 13.46
N ILE A 85 9.89 1.76 12.55
CA ILE A 85 9.70 1.40 11.14
C ILE A 85 9.26 -0.06 11.03
N ARG A 86 10.00 -0.99 11.65
CA ARG A 86 9.71 -2.42 11.62
C ARG A 86 8.30 -2.72 12.14
N HIS A 87 7.92 -2.17 13.28
CA HIS A 87 6.58 -2.34 13.84
C HIS A 87 5.49 -1.76 12.94
N LEU A 88 5.73 -0.63 12.28
CA LEU A 88 4.78 -0.05 11.33
C LEU A 88 4.54 -0.98 10.13
N PHE A 89 5.60 -1.49 9.51
CA PHE A 89 5.50 -2.46 8.41
C PHE A 89 4.79 -3.76 8.84
N GLN A 90 5.11 -4.29 10.03
CA GLN A 90 4.44 -5.46 10.59
C GLN A 90 2.94 -5.22 10.77
N ARG A 91 2.55 -4.06 11.30
CA ARG A 91 1.15 -3.68 11.44
C ARG A 91 0.43 -3.57 10.10
N CYS A 92 1.08 -2.99 9.07
CA CYS A 92 0.53 -2.96 7.72
C CYS A 92 0.30 -4.37 7.16
N SER A 93 1.28 -5.26 7.29
CA SER A 93 1.16 -6.66 6.84
C SER A 93 0.01 -7.39 7.55
N VAL A 94 -0.07 -7.29 8.88
CA VAL A 94 -1.15 -7.91 9.66
C VAL A 94 -2.52 -7.35 9.26
N SER A 95 -2.64 -6.02 9.09
CA SER A 95 -3.89 -5.39 8.65
C SER A 95 -4.32 -5.86 7.26
N LEU A 96 -3.37 -5.98 6.32
CA LEU A 96 -3.63 -6.48 4.97
C LEU A 96 -4.17 -7.92 5.01
N TRP A 97 -3.48 -8.81 5.75
CA TRP A 97 -3.90 -10.20 5.85
C TRP A 97 -5.24 -10.39 6.58
N ARG A 98 -5.53 -9.58 7.60
CA ARG A 98 -6.85 -9.55 8.24
C ARG A 98 -7.95 -9.13 7.26
N GLY A 99 -7.68 -8.10 6.44
CA GLY A 99 -8.61 -7.66 5.38
C GLY A 99 -8.87 -8.77 4.37
N ASN A 100 -7.81 -9.44 3.90
CA ASN A 100 -7.94 -10.57 2.99
C ASN A 100 -8.76 -11.71 3.61
N ALA A 101 -8.49 -12.08 4.86
CA ALA A 101 -9.22 -13.14 5.57
C ALA A 101 -10.71 -12.80 5.73
N ALA A 102 -11.04 -11.55 6.05
CA ALA A 102 -12.42 -11.09 6.15
C ALA A 102 -13.17 -11.26 4.81
N LEU A 103 -12.53 -10.96 3.68
CA LEU A 103 -13.14 -11.18 2.35
C LEU A 103 -13.50 -12.64 2.10
N TRP A 104 -12.68 -13.59 2.57
CA TRP A 104 -12.97 -15.02 2.47
C TRP A 104 -14.15 -15.43 3.35
N LEU A 105 -14.18 -14.98 4.61
CA LEU A 105 -15.26 -15.29 5.55
C LEU A 105 -16.62 -14.74 5.08
N HIS A 106 -16.64 -13.56 4.45
CA HIS A 106 -17.88 -12.99 3.92
C HIS A 106 -18.34 -13.61 2.59
N ARG A 107 -17.47 -14.33 1.87
CA ARG A 107 -17.82 -15.05 0.64
C ARG A 107 -18.41 -16.44 0.89
N PHE A 108 -18.13 -17.02 2.06
CA PHE A 108 -18.71 -18.28 2.51
C PHE A 108 -19.38 -18.05 3.87
N PRO A 109 -20.63 -17.52 3.89
CA PRO A 109 -21.36 -17.44 5.15
C PRO A 109 -21.45 -18.84 5.74
N ILE A 110 -20.93 -18.99 6.94
CA ILE A 110 -21.06 -20.20 7.74
C ILE A 110 -22.56 -20.29 8.05
N GLY A 111 -23.24 -21.26 7.43
CA GLY A 111 -24.65 -21.59 7.72
C GLY A 111 -24.82 -22.20 9.09
#